data_AF-A0A1V6CIB9-F1
#
_entry.id   AF-A0A1V6CIB9-F1
#
_cell.length_a   1.000
_cell.length_b   1.000
_cell.length_c   1.000
_cell.angle_alpha   90.00
_cell.angle_beta   90.00
_cell.angle_gamma   90.00
#
_symmetry.space_group_name_H-M   'P 1'
#
loop_
_entity.id
_entity.type
_entity.pdbx_description
1 polymer ?
#
loop_
_entity_poly.entity_id
_entity_poly.type
_entity_poly.pdbx_seq_one_letter_code
_entity_poly.pdbx_strand_id
1 'polypeptide(L)'
;MAADRGFRGAGLMPIGQNIPQKSYQVKGLLTEAWAAYLQQFSWDHYSTFTFRPITRAIGLNRTSVSFVHPESVQKAIRRLTNELNKEIFGERFWKRPHEGIIVAAAMERQQSGNPHIHALMGNIPASKRRMEIVDWWYQKQGIARVFEYKQGMGAEEYLSKLAYLFKDGKVEIDLLGPLEHYQPAPRF
;
A
#
# COMPACT_ATOMS: atom_id res chain seq x y z
N MET A 1 58.23 0.82 -47.44
CA MET A 1 56.94 1.52 -47.65
C MET A 1 55.84 0.62 -47.11
N ALA A 2 54.98 1.18 -46.24
CA ALA A 2 53.80 0.60 -45.60
C ALA A 2 54.02 -0.54 -44.58
N ALA A 3 54.07 -0.17 -43.31
CA ALA A 3 53.88 -1.03 -42.14
C ALA A 3 52.65 -0.56 -41.35
N ASP A 4 51.81 -1.53 -41.00
CA ASP A 4 51.09 -1.69 -39.72
C ASP A 4 50.34 -0.48 -39.12
N ARG A 5 49.00 -0.49 -39.21
CA ARG A 5 48.12 0.40 -38.45
C ARG A 5 47.55 -0.34 -37.25
N GLY A 6 48.28 -0.26 -36.14
CA GLY A 6 47.83 -0.69 -34.82
C GLY A 6 46.69 0.20 -34.28
N PHE A 7 45.62 -0.45 -33.82
CA PHE A 7 44.60 0.11 -32.95
C PHE A 7 45.25 0.54 -31.62
N ARG A 8 45.15 1.82 -31.25
CA ARG A 8 45.52 2.32 -29.90
C ARG A 8 44.47 3.30 -29.40
N GLY A 9 44.04 3.12 -28.15
CA GLY A 9 43.47 4.21 -27.34
C GLY A 9 42.14 3.94 -26.65
N ALA A 10 41.94 2.80 -25.97
CA ALA A 10 40.93 2.70 -24.93
C ALA A 10 41.41 3.48 -23.70
N GLY A 11 41.10 4.78 -23.66
CA GLY A 11 41.32 5.63 -22.49
C GLY A 11 40.34 5.27 -21.38
N LEU A 12 40.85 4.60 -20.35
CA LEU A 12 40.18 4.40 -19.07
C LEU A 12 39.80 5.76 -18.47
N MET A 13 38.50 6.01 -18.28
CA MET A 13 38.06 7.12 -17.43
C MET A 13 38.44 6.83 -15.96
N PRO A 14 38.84 7.86 -15.18
CA PRO A 14 39.24 7.68 -13.80
C PRO A 14 38.05 7.22 -12.95
N ILE A 15 38.20 6.05 -12.35
CA ILE A 15 37.38 5.54 -11.25
C ILE A 15 37.67 6.45 -10.05
N GLY A 16 36.73 7.30 -9.67
CA GLY A 16 36.96 8.20 -8.54
C GLY A 16 35.98 9.36 -8.32
N GLN A 17 34.87 9.45 -9.04
CA GLN A 17 33.80 10.35 -8.59
C GLN A 17 32.92 9.60 -7.59
N ASN A 18 33.18 9.83 -6.31
CA ASN A 18 32.29 9.45 -5.20
C ASN A 18 30.89 9.99 -5.49
N ILE A 19 30.00 9.11 -5.96
CA ILE A 19 28.56 9.36 -5.93
C ILE A 19 28.21 9.55 -4.44
N PRO A 20 27.59 10.66 -4.02
CA PRO A 20 27.32 10.89 -2.61
C PRO A 20 26.41 9.76 -2.09
N GLN A 21 26.99 8.84 -1.30
CA GLN A 21 26.29 7.76 -0.59
C GLN A 21 25.36 8.27 0.55
N LYS A 22 25.05 9.57 0.57
CA LYS A 22 24.21 10.20 1.59
C LYS A 22 22.73 10.11 1.19
N SER A 23 22.09 8.98 1.52
CA SER A 23 20.64 8.84 1.82
C SER A 23 20.12 7.39 1.75
N TYR A 24 20.92 6.41 1.31
CA TYR A 24 20.43 5.04 1.12
C TYR A 24 20.41 4.18 2.39
N GLN A 25 21.33 4.39 3.35
CA GLN A 25 21.39 3.56 4.56
C GLN A 25 20.24 3.83 5.55
N VAL A 26 19.76 5.07 5.65
CA VAL A 26 18.61 5.43 6.52
C VAL A 26 17.31 4.79 6.01
N LYS A 27 17.21 4.54 4.69
CA LYS A 27 16.04 3.92 4.05
C LYS A 27 15.87 2.45 4.45
N GLY A 28 16.96 1.72 4.66
CA GLY A 28 16.92 0.33 5.13
C GLY A 28 16.36 0.24 6.54
N LEU A 29 16.99 0.97 7.49
CA LEU A 29 16.66 0.91 8.91
C LEU A 29 15.19 1.27 9.21
N LEU A 30 14.64 2.33 8.60
CA LEU A 30 13.26 2.71 8.88
C LEU A 30 12.26 1.78 8.17
N THR A 31 12.61 1.20 7.01
CA THR A 31 11.80 0.16 6.36
C THR A 31 11.78 -1.11 7.18
N GLU A 32 12.93 -1.53 7.70
CA GLU A 32 13.09 -2.66 8.60
C GLU A 32 12.32 -2.44 9.91
N ALA A 33 12.40 -1.24 10.50
CA ALA A 33 11.66 -0.90 11.71
C ALA A 33 10.14 -0.95 11.50
N TRP A 34 9.63 -0.42 10.37
CA TRP A 34 8.21 -0.53 10.03
C TRP A 34 7.79 -1.97 9.76
N ALA A 35 8.61 -2.75 9.06
CA ALA A 35 8.34 -4.17 8.82
C ALA A 35 8.29 -4.94 10.15
N ALA A 36 9.28 -4.72 11.02
CA ALA A 36 9.34 -5.32 12.35
C ALA A 36 8.15 -4.92 13.24
N TYR A 37 7.68 -3.67 13.13
CA TYR A 37 6.46 -3.23 13.82
C TYR A 37 5.21 -3.95 13.28
N LEU A 38 5.04 -4.00 11.96
CA LEU A 38 3.87 -4.66 11.35
C LEU A 38 3.85 -6.18 11.59
N GLN A 39 5.02 -6.82 11.72
CA GLN A 39 5.14 -8.24 12.06
C GLN A 39 4.63 -8.61 13.46
N GLN A 40 4.39 -7.63 14.35
CA GLN A 40 3.83 -7.87 15.68
C GLN A 40 2.35 -8.22 15.64
N PHE A 41 1.67 -7.94 14.52
CA PHE A 41 0.24 -8.14 14.36
C PHE A 41 -0.07 -9.41 13.55
N SER A 42 -1.24 -10.00 13.81
CA SER A 42 -1.75 -11.12 13.02
C SER A 42 -2.58 -10.57 11.86
N TRP A 43 -2.10 -10.74 10.64
CA TRP A 43 -2.79 -10.33 9.42
C TRP A 43 -3.50 -11.51 8.77
N ASP A 44 -4.68 -11.27 8.19
CA ASP A 44 -5.49 -12.29 7.52
C ASP A 44 -5.47 -12.10 6.01
N HIS A 45 -5.44 -10.85 5.54
CA HIS A 45 -5.49 -10.51 4.12
C HIS A 45 -4.41 -9.50 3.73
N TYR A 46 -3.84 -9.74 2.55
CA TYR A 46 -3.12 -8.71 1.80
C TYR A 46 -4.00 -8.24 0.64
N SER A 47 -4.29 -6.94 0.60
CA SER A 47 -5.22 -6.36 -0.35
C SER A 47 -4.55 -5.27 -1.17
N THR A 48 -4.88 -5.23 -2.46
CA THR A 48 -4.51 -4.13 -3.35
C THR A 48 -5.78 -3.49 -3.90
N PHE A 49 -5.83 -2.17 -3.86
CA PHE A 49 -7.01 -1.40 -4.20
C PHE A 49 -6.64 -0.32 -5.21
N THR A 50 -7.19 -0.38 -6.41
CA THR A 50 -6.99 0.62 -7.47
C THR A 50 -8.25 1.44 -7.64
N PHE A 51 -8.12 2.76 -7.69
CA PHE A 51 -9.25 3.64 -7.95
C PHE A 51 -9.57 3.72 -9.44
N ARG A 52 -10.87 3.80 -9.75
CA ARG A 52 -11.33 4.11 -11.11
C ARG A 52 -11.06 5.58 -11.41
N PRO A 53 -10.57 5.92 -12.62
CA PRO A 53 -10.44 7.32 -13.02
C PRO A 53 -11.81 8.01 -13.07
N ILE A 54 -11.86 9.27 -12.64
CA ILE A 54 -13.08 10.07 -12.68
C ILE A 54 -13.24 10.58 -14.10
N THR A 55 -14.29 10.12 -14.77
CA THR A 55 -14.59 10.45 -16.16
C THR A 55 -15.83 11.35 -16.19
N ARG A 56 -15.70 12.59 -16.70
CA ARG A 56 -16.79 13.58 -16.75
C ARG A 56 -17.01 14.05 -18.18
N ALA A 57 -18.27 14.10 -18.62
CA ALA A 57 -18.62 14.78 -19.86
C ALA A 57 -18.49 16.30 -19.66
N ILE A 58 -17.74 16.97 -20.54
CA ILE A 58 -17.48 18.42 -20.49
C ILE A 58 -18.03 19.14 -21.73
N GLY A 59 -18.76 18.44 -22.60
CA GLY A 59 -19.39 18.97 -23.80
C GLY A 59 -19.86 17.84 -24.71
N LEU A 60 -20.45 18.21 -25.85
CA LEU A 60 -20.86 17.24 -26.87
C LEU A 60 -19.61 16.48 -27.35
N ASN A 61 -19.57 15.17 -27.11
CA ASN A 61 -18.46 14.26 -27.45
C ASN A 61 -17.10 14.60 -26.80
N ARG A 62 -17.07 15.34 -25.68
CA ARG A 62 -15.84 15.63 -24.95
C ARG A 62 -15.89 15.11 -23.53
N THR A 63 -14.84 14.40 -23.14
CA THR A 63 -14.73 13.79 -21.83
C THR A 63 -13.42 14.22 -21.18
N SER A 64 -13.51 14.68 -19.93
CA SER A 64 -12.35 14.94 -19.08
C SER A 64 -12.12 13.76 -18.16
N VAL A 65 -10.85 13.37 -18.02
CA VAL A 65 -10.41 12.34 -17.06
C VAL A 65 -9.58 13.02 -15.99
N SER A 66 -10.00 12.88 -14.72
CA SER A 66 -9.26 13.40 -13.57
C SER A 66 -8.98 12.29 -12.56
N PHE A 67 -7.92 12.46 -11.78
CA PHE A 67 -7.54 11.50 -10.74
C PHE A 67 -8.27 11.79 -9.41
N VAL A 68 -8.46 10.74 -8.61
CA VAL A 68 -9.05 10.86 -7.28
C VAL A 68 -8.09 11.60 -6.35
N HIS A 69 -8.60 12.55 -5.57
CA HIS A 69 -7.80 13.32 -4.61
C HIS A 69 -7.36 12.42 -3.43
N PRO A 70 -6.14 12.57 -2.88
CA PRO A 70 -5.63 11.74 -1.78
C PRO A 70 -6.56 11.66 -0.56
N GLU A 71 -7.20 12.76 -0.18
CA GLU A 71 -8.16 12.75 0.93
C GLU A 71 -9.37 11.82 0.65
N SER A 72 -9.82 11.75 -0.61
CA SER A 72 -10.90 10.84 -1.00
C SER A 72 -10.46 9.37 -0.96
N VAL A 73 -9.17 9.12 -1.23
CA VAL A 73 -8.54 7.80 -1.13
C VAL A 73 -8.56 7.31 0.33
N GLN A 74 -8.10 8.16 1.26
CA GLN A 74 -8.13 7.85 2.70
C GLN A 74 -9.55 7.63 3.23
N LYS A 75 -10.50 8.49 2.83
CA LYS A 75 -11.92 8.34 3.19
C LYS A 75 -12.52 7.02 2.68
N ALA A 76 -12.13 6.56 1.50
CA ALA A 76 -12.63 5.31 0.94
C ALA A 76 -12.22 4.09 1.75
N ILE A 77 -10.95 3.99 2.16
CA ILE A 77 -10.49 2.92 3.05
C ILE A 77 -11.16 2.98 4.41
N ARG A 78 -11.26 4.17 5.03
CA ARG A 78 -11.97 4.32 6.31
C ARG A 78 -13.43 3.85 6.22
N ARG A 79 -14.12 4.12 5.11
CA ARG A 79 -15.49 3.62 4.86
C ARG A 79 -15.51 2.10 4.72
N LEU A 80 -14.60 1.51 3.95
CA LEU A 80 -14.50 0.05 3.83
C LEU A 80 -14.32 -0.59 5.21
N THR A 81 -13.33 -0.12 5.97
CA THR A 81 -13.02 -0.63 7.31
C THR A 81 -14.21 -0.50 8.25
N ASN A 82 -14.89 0.64 8.23
CA ASN A 82 -16.07 0.87 9.08
C ASN A 82 -17.25 -0.04 8.73
N GLU A 83 -17.53 -0.25 7.44
CA GLU A 83 -18.61 -1.15 7.00
C GLU A 83 -18.27 -2.61 7.35
N LEU A 84 -17.04 -3.05 7.12
CA LEU A 84 -16.57 -4.36 7.56
C LEU A 84 -16.68 -4.53 9.08
N ASN A 85 -16.32 -3.51 9.86
CA ASN A 85 -16.46 -3.55 11.31
C ASN A 85 -17.92 -3.69 11.76
N LYS A 86 -18.84 -2.94 11.16
CA LYS A 86 -20.27 -3.06 11.46
C LYS A 86 -20.80 -4.45 11.13
N GLU A 87 -20.31 -5.06 10.05
CA GLU A 87 -20.77 -6.38 9.64
C GLU A 87 -20.22 -7.50 10.51
N ILE A 88 -18.93 -7.42 10.88
CA ILE A 88 -18.24 -8.44 11.67
C ILE A 88 -18.58 -8.32 13.16
N PHE A 89 -18.55 -7.11 13.71
CA PHE A 89 -18.67 -6.83 15.15
C PHE A 89 -20.02 -6.16 15.52
N GLY A 90 -20.85 -5.81 14.54
CA GLY A 90 -22.13 -5.11 14.77
C GLY A 90 -22.01 -3.59 14.81
N GLU A 91 -23.15 -2.89 14.69
CA GLU A 91 -23.20 -1.42 14.55
C GLU A 91 -22.55 -0.63 15.70
N ARG A 92 -22.51 -1.21 16.90
CA ARG A 92 -22.00 -0.56 18.12
C ARG A 92 -20.58 -0.97 18.47
N PHE A 93 -19.81 -1.53 17.53
CA PHE A 93 -18.42 -1.93 17.74
C PHE A 93 -17.56 -0.80 18.34
N TRP A 94 -17.83 0.46 17.96
CA TRP A 94 -17.14 1.65 18.49
C TRP A 94 -17.23 1.83 20.01
N LYS A 95 -18.18 1.17 20.69
CA LYS A 95 -18.28 1.16 22.16
C LYS A 95 -17.30 0.19 22.81
N ARG A 96 -16.69 -0.71 22.03
CA ARG A 96 -15.82 -1.80 22.48
C ARG A 96 -14.43 -1.56 21.88
N PRO A 97 -13.57 -0.79 22.55
CA PRO A 97 -12.33 -0.28 21.97
C PRO A 97 -11.26 -1.33 21.66
N HIS A 98 -11.44 -2.57 22.12
CA HIS A 98 -10.58 -3.72 21.81
C HIS A 98 -11.09 -4.54 20.61
N GLU A 99 -12.28 -4.22 20.09
CA GLU A 99 -12.84 -4.88 18.91
C GLU A 99 -12.65 -4.04 17.65
N GLY A 100 -12.54 -4.74 16.52
CA GLY A 100 -12.39 -4.13 15.21
C GLY A 100 -11.27 -4.75 14.40
N ILE A 101 -11.42 -4.66 13.09
CA ILE A 101 -10.35 -5.02 12.16
C ILE A 101 -9.20 -4.04 12.32
N ILE A 102 -7.98 -4.57 12.21
CA ILE A 102 -6.77 -3.77 12.12
C ILE A 102 -6.37 -3.63 10.65
N VAL A 103 -5.93 -2.44 10.24
CA VAL A 103 -5.48 -2.18 8.88
C VAL A 103 -4.22 -1.34 8.90
N ALA A 104 -3.20 -1.78 8.17
CA ALA A 104 -2.07 -0.95 7.78
C ALA A 104 -2.14 -0.73 6.27
N ALA A 105 -2.24 0.52 5.83
CA ALA A 105 -2.41 0.87 4.43
C ALA A 105 -1.35 1.88 3.96
N ALA A 106 -0.74 1.61 2.81
CA ALA A 106 0.17 2.52 2.12
C ALA A 106 -0.39 2.87 0.74
N MET A 107 -0.35 4.14 0.37
CA MET A 107 -0.76 4.60 -0.96
C MET A 107 0.42 4.56 -1.94
N GLU A 108 0.14 4.36 -3.22
CA GLU A 108 1.09 4.50 -4.33
C GLU A 108 0.33 5.11 -5.53
N ARG A 109 1.06 5.75 -6.46
CA ARG A 109 0.49 6.08 -7.78
C ARG A 109 0.86 5.00 -8.78
N GLN A 110 -0.15 4.38 -9.41
CA GLN A 110 0.11 3.49 -10.53
C GLN A 110 0.69 4.24 -11.73
N GLN A 111 1.31 3.53 -12.66
CA GLN A 111 1.81 4.08 -13.94
C GLN A 111 0.71 4.81 -14.73
N SER A 112 -0.55 4.39 -14.59
CA SER A 112 -1.73 5.04 -15.18
C SER A 112 -2.13 6.37 -14.52
N GLY A 113 -1.45 6.77 -13.44
CA GLY A 113 -1.72 7.97 -12.65
C GLY A 113 -2.79 7.79 -11.56
N ASN A 114 -3.55 6.69 -11.59
CA ASN A 114 -4.58 6.40 -10.61
C ASN A 114 -3.98 6.07 -9.23
N PRO A 115 -4.59 6.55 -8.13
CA PRO A 115 -4.22 6.11 -6.80
C PRO A 115 -4.39 4.60 -6.63
N HIS A 116 -3.42 4.01 -5.96
CA HIS A 116 -3.38 2.60 -5.60
C HIS A 116 -3.08 2.49 -4.12
N ILE A 117 -3.69 1.54 -3.43
CA ILE A 117 -3.45 1.29 -2.02
C ILE A 117 -3.05 -0.16 -1.87
N HIS A 118 -1.99 -0.38 -1.09
CA HIS A 118 -1.61 -1.67 -0.56
C HIS A 118 -2.00 -1.70 0.90
N ALA A 119 -2.72 -2.74 1.31
CA ALA A 119 -3.23 -2.84 2.67
C ALA A 119 -3.02 -4.24 3.25
N LEU A 120 -2.49 -4.29 4.47
CA LEU A 120 -2.58 -5.45 5.34
C LEU A 120 -3.82 -5.29 6.21
N MET A 121 -4.65 -6.32 6.28
CA MET A 121 -5.89 -6.31 7.06
C MET A 121 -5.92 -7.54 7.95
N GLY A 122 -6.23 -7.35 9.23
CA GLY A 122 -6.23 -8.39 10.25
C GLY A 122 -7.45 -8.31 11.16
N ASN A 123 -7.64 -9.35 11.97
CA ASN A 123 -8.82 -9.58 12.79
C ASN A 123 -10.11 -9.71 11.95
N ILE A 124 -9.99 -10.34 10.78
CA ILE A 124 -11.11 -10.65 9.89
C ILE A 124 -11.43 -12.15 10.05
N PRO A 125 -12.64 -12.53 10.50
CA PRO A 125 -12.98 -13.93 10.71
C PRO A 125 -12.98 -14.70 9.38
N ALA A 126 -12.58 -15.97 9.43
CA ALA A 126 -12.52 -16.84 8.24
C ALA A 126 -13.88 -17.02 7.54
N SER A 127 -15.00 -16.79 8.24
CA SER A 127 -16.35 -16.77 7.66
C SER A 127 -16.56 -15.62 6.67
N LYS A 128 -15.75 -14.55 6.75
CA LYS A 128 -15.85 -13.40 5.86
C LYS A 128 -15.17 -13.69 4.53
N ARG A 129 -15.95 -13.80 3.46
CA ARG A 129 -15.43 -14.10 2.12
C ARG A 129 -14.62 -12.93 1.57
N ARG A 130 -13.37 -13.17 1.17
CA ARG A 130 -12.50 -12.18 0.49
C ARG A 130 -13.17 -11.47 -0.69
N MET A 131 -13.97 -12.21 -1.46
CA MET A 131 -14.68 -11.67 -2.62
C MET A 131 -15.74 -10.63 -2.26
N GLU A 132 -16.27 -10.58 -1.04
CA GLU A 132 -17.17 -9.51 -0.63
C GLU A 132 -16.45 -8.16 -0.50
N ILE A 133 -15.18 -8.19 -0.08
CA ILE A 133 -14.32 -7.00 -0.07
C ILE A 133 -14.06 -6.55 -1.51
N VAL A 134 -13.83 -7.50 -2.42
CA VAL A 134 -13.66 -7.22 -3.86
C VAL A 134 -14.93 -6.61 -4.45
N ASP A 135 -16.09 -7.21 -4.19
CA ASP A 135 -17.39 -6.76 -4.69
C ASP A 135 -17.72 -5.36 -4.16
N TRP A 136 -17.51 -5.11 -2.87
CA TRP A 136 -17.70 -3.80 -2.26
C TRP A 136 -16.83 -2.73 -2.94
N TRP A 137 -15.54 -3.03 -3.13
CA TRP A 137 -14.62 -2.08 -3.76
C TRP A 137 -14.96 -1.83 -5.22
N TYR A 138 -15.38 -2.87 -5.93
CA TYR A 138 -15.80 -2.76 -7.33
C TYR A 138 -17.01 -1.86 -7.53
N GLN A 139 -18.00 -2.02 -6.65
CA GLN A 139 -19.23 -1.23 -6.70
C GLN A 139 -19.00 0.24 -6.33
N LYS A 140 -18.03 0.55 -5.46
CA LYS A 140 -17.88 1.88 -4.87
C LYS A 140 -16.70 2.70 -5.41
N GLN A 141 -15.57 2.08 -5.70
CA GLN A 141 -14.29 2.80 -5.85
C GLN A 141 -13.48 2.41 -7.09
N GLY A 142 -13.41 1.12 -7.45
CA GLY A 142 -12.55 0.71 -8.58
C GLY A 142 -12.33 -0.77 -8.71
N ILE A 143 -11.08 -1.24 -8.65
CA ILE A 143 -10.73 -2.67 -8.77
C ILE A 143 -9.96 -3.06 -7.52
N ALA A 144 -10.26 -4.22 -6.95
CA ALA A 144 -9.54 -4.77 -5.81
C ALA A 144 -9.04 -6.17 -6.10
N ARG A 145 -7.92 -6.53 -5.49
CA ARG A 145 -7.45 -7.91 -5.39
C ARG A 145 -7.15 -8.19 -3.93
N VAL A 146 -7.76 -9.23 -3.38
CA VAL A 146 -7.63 -9.62 -1.98
C VAL A 146 -7.05 -11.03 -1.93
N PHE A 147 -5.86 -11.13 -1.35
CA PHE A 147 -5.11 -12.36 -1.20
C PHE A 147 -5.14 -12.79 0.27
N GLU A 148 -5.07 -14.10 0.48
CA GLU A 148 -4.78 -14.63 1.80
C GLU A 148 -3.39 -14.19 2.23
N TYR A 149 -3.28 -13.70 3.46
CA TYR A 149 -2.01 -13.31 4.01
C TYR A 149 -1.21 -14.56 4.38
N LYS A 150 0.05 -14.63 3.90
CA LYS A 150 1.00 -15.68 4.27
C LYS A 150 2.23 -15.01 4.86
N GLN A 151 2.44 -15.24 6.16
CA GLN A 151 3.58 -14.70 6.88
C GLN A 151 4.89 -15.13 6.21
N GLY A 152 5.83 -14.18 6.06
CA GLY A 152 7.13 -14.44 5.45
C GLY A 152 7.17 -14.33 3.92
N MET A 153 6.06 -13.96 3.26
CA MET A 153 6.07 -13.64 1.82
C MET A 153 6.47 -12.18 1.51
N GLY A 154 6.92 -11.42 2.51
CA GLY A 154 7.47 -10.07 2.34
C GLY A 154 6.43 -8.96 2.12
N ALA A 155 5.16 -9.20 2.44
CA ALA A 155 4.11 -8.19 2.24
C ALA A 155 4.23 -7.02 3.24
N GLU A 156 4.75 -7.24 4.46
CA GLU A 156 5.10 -6.16 5.39
C GLU A 156 6.29 -5.35 4.88
N GLU A 157 7.34 -6.01 4.40
CA GLU A 157 8.50 -5.34 3.81
C GLU A 157 8.10 -4.52 2.58
N TYR A 158 7.19 -5.05 1.76
CA TYR A 158 6.64 -4.36 0.60
C TYR A 158 5.83 -3.13 1.02
N LEU A 159 4.93 -3.25 2.00
CA LEU A 159 4.14 -2.13 2.50
C LEU A 159 5.02 -1.06 3.14
N SER A 160 6.02 -1.47 3.91
CA SER A 160 7.03 -0.58 4.48
C SER A 160 7.85 0.12 3.41
N LYS A 161 8.20 -0.54 2.32
CA LYS A 161 8.90 0.08 1.18
C LYS A 161 8.04 1.17 0.51
N LEU A 162 6.73 0.96 0.41
CA LEU A 162 5.81 1.95 -0.16
C LEU A 162 5.70 3.22 0.67
N ALA A 163 5.86 3.11 1.98
CA ALA A 163 5.91 4.26 2.88
C ALA A 163 6.97 5.30 2.47
N TYR A 164 8.02 4.89 1.72
CA TYR A 164 9.11 5.77 1.29
C TYR A 164 9.05 6.22 -0.17
N LEU A 165 8.17 5.63 -0.99
CA LEU A 165 8.16 5.89 -2.43
C LEU A 165 7.48 7.22 -2.81
N PHE A 166 6.92 7.95 -1.85
CA PHE A 166 6.50 9.33 -2.10
C PHE A 166 7.69 10.30 -2.12
N LYS A 167 7.96 10.79 -3.33
CA LYS A 167 9.00 11.76 -3.71
C LYS A 167 8.98 13.10 -2.94
N ASP A 168 7.97 13.37 -2.12
CA ASP A 168 7.76 14.65 -1.43
C ASP A 168 7.96 14.58 0.09
N GLY A 169 8.62 13.52 0.61
CA GLY A 169 9.03 13.46 2.01
C GLY A 169 7.90 13.22 3.02
N LYS A 170 6.72 12.80 2.56
CA LYS A 170 5.61 12.37 3.41
C LYS A 170 5.51 10.86 3.42
N VAL A 171 5.95 10.27 4.54
CA VAL A 171 5.76 8.86 4.86
C VAL A 171 4.36 8.74 5.46
N GLU A 172 3.41 8.14 4.74
CA GLU A 172 2.04 7.94 5.24
C GLU A 172 1.69 6.45 5.13
N ILE A 173 1.95 5.70 6.21
CA ILE A 173 1.22 4.45 6.49
C ILE A 173 0.05 4.85 7.38
N ASP A 174 -1.16 4.66 6.87
CA ASP A 174 -2.37 4.81 7.66
C ASP A 174 -2.60 3.53 8.47
N LEU A 175 -2.56 3.70 9.79
CA LEU A 175 -2.89 2.70 10.78
C LEU A 175 -4.35 2.91 11.23
N LEU A 176 -5.19 1.89 11.05
CA LEU A 176 -6.61 1.94 11.39
C LEU A 176 -6.98 0.77 12.29
N GLY A 177 -7.99 1.00 13.13
CA GLY A 177 -8.47 0.01 14.08
C GLY A 177 -7.74 0.07 15.42
N PRO A 178 -8.01 -0.88 16.32
CA PRO A 178 -7.53 -0.85 17.69
C PRO A 178 -6.09 -1.34 17.82
N LEU A 179 -5.15 -0.83 17.00
CA LEU A 179 -3.76 -1.32 16.96
C LEU A 179 -3.05 -1.22 18.33
N GLU A 180 -3.33 -0.18 19.11
CA GLU A 180 -2.76 0.01 20.47
C GLU A 180 -3.38 -0.91 21.54
N HIS A 181 -4.59 -1.42 21.29
CA HIS A 181 -5.33 -2.27 22.22
C HIS A 181 -5.67 -3.62 21.59
N TYR A 182 -4.94 -4.00 20.55
CA TYR A 182 -5.24 -5.18 19.76
C TYR A 182 -5.07 -6.42 20.64
N GLN A 183 -6.18 -7.12 20.85
CA GLN A 183 -6.17 -8.46 21.39
C GLN A 183 -6.65 -9.40 20.28
N PRO A 184 -5.83 -10.36 19.85
CA PRO A 184 -6.27 -11.34 18.87
C PRO A 184 -7.49 -12.08 19.44
N ALA A 185 -8.50 -12.32 18.59
CA ALA A 185 -9.65 -13.12 18.98
C ALA A 185 -9.18 -14.51 19.49
N PRO A 186 -9.78 -15.05 20.56
CA PRO A 186 -9.44 -16.39 21.04
C PRO A 186 -9.60 -17.41 19.90
N ARG A 187 -8.57 -18.19 19.64
CA ARG A 187 -8.65 -19.31 18.68
C ARG A 187 -9.38 -20.45 19.38
N PHE A 188 -10.61 -20.74 18.95
CA PHE A 188 -11.38 -21.92 19.36
C PHE A 188 -11.04 -23.12 18.47
#